data_AF-A0A7I0KEU6-F1
#
_entry.id   AF-A0A7I0KEU6-F1
#
_cell.length_a   1.000
_cell.length_b   1.000
_cell.length_c   1.000
_cell.angle_alpha   90.00
_cell.angle_beta   90.00
_cell.angle_gamma   90.00
#
_symmetry.space_group_name_H-M   'P 1'
#
loop_
_entity.id
_entity.type
_entity.pdbx_description
1 polymer ?
#
loop_
_entity_poly.entity_id
_entity_poly.type
_entity_poly.pdbx_seq_one_letter_code
_entity_poly.pdbx_strand_id
1 'polypeptide(L)'
;MSKGDFARHINVTPGRVSQYIAAGMIGRDALEGEGRSAKVIVARAMEQIRQRRDIGQALGNGLSTRLDLDEPDGASDVGDPRAGIARPLDDGAPLKPQNVDDQIKLERLESERRRNRVAAQEEAQQLGRLVDAATVRTEVARAVQMVEDFYTGMLADLATAAAAKPNLPQRDYLHMFRQIRNEKKAALAAREQRRAAALPERVDVIIEGNAA
;
A
#
# COMPACT_ATOMS: atom_id res chain seq x y z
N MET A 1 43.40 4.67 0.80
CA MET A 1 43.57 6.08 0.33
C MET A 1 43.94 7.00 1.50
N SER A 2 44.42 8.23 1.27
CA SER A 2 44.70 9.15 2.39
C SER A 2 43.39 9.67 3.01
N LYS A 3 43.44 10.19 4.25
CA LYS A 3 42.26 10.78 4.93
C LYS A 3 41.67 11.98 4.15
N GLY A 4 42.53 12.75 3.49
CA GLY A 4 42.11 13.87 2.64
C GLY A 4 41.42 13.42 1.36
N ASP A 5 41.93 12.35 0.74
CA ASP A 5 41.33 11.78 -0.48
C ASP A 5 39.99 11.10 -0.16
N PHE A 6 39.89 10.42 1.00
CA PHE A 6 38.63 9.86 1.47
C PHE A 6 37.58 10.94 1.74
N ALA A 7 37.99 12.07 2.34
CA ALA A 7 37.10 13.19 2.59
C ALA A 7 36.51 13.74 1.27
N ARG A 8 37.35 13.88 0.23
CA ARG A 8 36.91 14.27 -1.11
C ARG A 8 35.97 13.24 -1.73
N HIS A 9 36.27 11.95 -1.56
CA HIS A 9 35.48 10.86 -2.11
C HIS A 9 34.05 10.83 -1.56
N ILE A 10 33.87 11.02 -0.25
CA ILE A 10 32.53 11.05 0.39
C ILE A 10 31.93 12.47 0.46
N ASN A 11 32.57 13.46 -0.17
CA ASN A 11 32.18 14.86 -0.24
C ASN A 11 32.00 15.54 1.14
N VAL A 12 32.97 15.34 2.04
CA VAL A 12 33.02 16.01 3.35
C VAL A 12 34.38 16.69 3.57
N THR A 13 34.45 17.59 4.55
CA THR A 13 35.73 18.22 4.90
C THR A 13 36.67 17.23 5.60
N PRO A 14 38.00 17.33 5.44
CA PRO A 14 38.97 16.47 6.15
C PRO A 14 38.84 16.53 7.68
N GLY A 15 38.36 17.67 8.22
CA GLY A 15 38.02 17.82 9.63
C GLY A 15 36.86 16.93 10.06
N ARG A 16 35.85 16.71 9.19
CA ARG A 16 34.71 15.84 9.45
C ARG A 16 35.11 14.36 9.50
N VAL A 17 36.03 13.94 8.63
CA VAL A 17 36.62 12.58 8.68
C VAL A 17 37.37 12.37 10.00
N SER A 18 38.10 13.38 10.47
CA SER A 18 38.78 13.32 11.76
C SER A 18 37.80 13.22 12.94
N GLN A 19 36.64 13.90 12.85
CA GLN A 19 35.54 13.74 13.80
C GLN A 19 34.93 12.34 13.75
N TYR A 20 34.76 11.73 12.57
CA TYR A 20 34.28 10.35 12.45
C TYR A 20 35.22 9.32 13.08
N ILE A 21 36.53 9.55 12.97
CA ILE A 21 37.53 8.70 13.64
C ILE A 21 37.47 8.91 15.16
N ALA A 22 37.37 10.16 15.63
CA ALA A 22 37.31 10.47 17.06
C ALA A 22 36.00 10.02 17.73
N ALA A 23 34.88 10.10 17.02
CA ALA A 23 33.57 9.63 17.46
C ALA A 23 33.40 8.10 17.35
N GLY A 24 34.43 7.38 16.89
CA GLY A 24 34.38 5.94 16.70
C GLY A 24 33.43 5.49 15.58
N MET A 25 33.03 6.38 14.66
CA MET A 25 32.23 6.01 13.47
C MET A 25 33.09 5.27 12.43
N ILE A 26 34.40 5.55 12.38
CA ILE A 26 35.39 4.79 11.61
C ILE A 26 36.29 4.06 12.63
N GLY A 27 36.22 2.74 12.64
CA GLY A 27 36.99 1.89 13.55
C GLY A 27 38.46 1.72 13.13
N ARG A 28 39.28 1.18 14.05
CA ARG A 28 40.70 0.89 13.80
C ARG A 28 40.90 -0.19 12.71
N ASP A 29 39.88 -1.00 12.47
CA ASP A 29 39.79 -2.03 11.44
C ASP A 29 39.56 -1.48 10.02
N ALA A 30 39.17 -0.20 9.91
CA ALA A 30 39.06 0.55 8.66
C ALA A 30 40.27 1.49 8.42
N LEU A 31 41.28 1.46 9.29
CA LEU A 31 42.50 2.25 9.21
C LEU A 31 43.72 1.33 9.08
N GLU A 32 44.46 1.49 7.98
CA GLU A 32 45.77 0.85 7.79
C GLU A 32 46.88 1.81 8.25
N GLY A 33 47.50 1.48 9.39
CA GLY A 33 48.61 2.23 9.99
C GLY A 33 48.19 3.13 11.17
N GLU A 34 49.19 3.57 11.95
CA GLU A 34 48.99 4.40 13.14
C GLU A 34 49.43 5.86 12.90
N GLY A 35 48.61 6.82 13.37
CA GLY A 35 48.96 8.24 13.36
C GLY A 35 48.52 9.05 12.12
N ARG A 36 49.30 10.08 11.78
CA ARG A 36 48.95 11.13 10.79
C ARG A 36 48.99 10.63 9.34
N SER A 37 49.68 9.51 9.08
CA SER A 37 49.84 8.87 7.78
C SER A 37 48.94 7.65 7.54
N ALA A 38 48.00 7.36 8.46
CA ALA A 38 47.11 6.20 8.33
C ALA A 38 46.26 6.29 7.05
N LYS A 39 46.20 5.18 6.30
CA LYS A 39 45.39 5.03 5.09
C LYS A 39 44.00 4.52 5.48
N VAL A 40 42.96 5.03 4.83
CA VAL A 40 41.57 4.59 5.03
C VAL A 40 41.23 3.49 4.03
N ILE A 41 40.67 2.38 4.52
CA ILE A 41 40.03 1.33 3.73
C ILE A 41 38.60 1.80 3.43
N VAL A 42 38.36 2.20 2.19
CA VAL A 42 37.15 2.90 1.74
C VAL A 42 35.89 2.09 2.00
N ALA A 43 35.86 0.84 1.53
CA ALA A 43 34.69 -0.03 1.63
C ALA A 43 34.25 -0.23 3.09
N ARG A 44 35.22 -0.50 3.98
CA ARG A 44 34.95 -0.71 5.41
C ARG A 44 34.53 0.58 6.12
N ALA A 45 35.18 1.71 5.82
CA ALA A 45 34.83 3.00 6.42
C ALA A 45 33.43 3.45 6.00
N MET A 46 33.05 3.29 4.73
CA MET A 46 31.70 3.62 4.23
C MET A 46 30.63 2.74 4.86
N GLU A 47 30.88 1.44 5.00
CA GLU A 47 29.95 0.52 5.66
C GLU A 47 29.74 0.86 7.14
N GLN A 48 30.81 1.16 7.88
CA GLN A 48 30.71 1.57 9.28
C GLN A 48 29.99 2.91 9.47
N ILE A 49 30.25 3.89 8.60
CA ILE A 49 29.54 5.17 8.64
C ILE A 49 28.05 4.99 8.33
N ARG A 50 27.70 4.15 7.34
CA ARG A 50 26.31 3.83 7.01
C ARG A 50 25.57 3.12 8.16
N GLN A 51 26.24 2.23 8.87
CA GLN A 51 25.66 1.52 10.01
C GLN A 51 25.46 2.43 11.23
N ARG A 52 26.41 3.31 11.52
CA ARG A 52 26.45 4.11 12.76
C ARG A 52 25.86 5.53 12.63
N ARG A 53 25.40 5.94 11.45
CA ARG A 53 24.85 7.29 11.23
C ARG A 53 23.36 7.35 11.56
N ASP A 54 23.02 8.23 12.50
CA ASP A 54 21.64 8.54 12.88
C ASP A 54 20.84 9.25 11.77
N ILE A 55 19.61 8.78 11.55
CA ILE A 55 18.70 9.19 10.46
C ILE A 55 18.32 10.69 10.55
N GLY A 56 18.24 11.27 11.75
CA GLY A 56 17.95 12.70 11.93
C GLY A 56 19.03 13.63 11.36
N GLN A 57 20.28 13.16 11.26
CA GLN A 57 21.40 13.86 10.63
C GLN A 57 21.59 13.47 9.15
N ALA A 58 21.02 12.35 8.72
CA ALA A 58 21.01 11.92 7.32
C ALA A 58 19.97 12.69 6.49
N LEU A 59 18.80 13.02 7.06
CA LEU A 59 17.81 13.83 6.34
C LEU A 59 18.19 15.33 6.28
N GLY A 60 18.79 15.88 7.35
CA GLY A 60 19.15 17.29 7.42
C GLY A 60 20.41 17.67 6.63
N ASN A 61 21.39 16.77 6.53
CA ASN A 61 22.70 17.02 5.90
C ASN A 61 23.11 15.95 4.85
N GLY A 62 22.33 14.89 4.65
CA GLY A 62 22.74 13.72 3.86
C GLY A 62 22.48 13.78 2.37
N LEU A 63 21.82 14.83 1.86
CA LEU A 63 21.68 15.05 0.42
C LEU A 63 23.03 15.30 -0.29
N SER A 64 24.05 15.78 0.45
CA SER A 64 25.38 16.08 -0.10
C SER A 64 26.45 15.04 0.22
N THR A 65 26.17 14.05 1.08
CA THR A 65 27.13 13.00 1.45
C THR A 65 26.95 11.78 0.55
N ARG A 66 27.80 11.62 -0.46
CA ARG A 66 27.83 10.43 -1.32
C ARG A 66 28.43 9.27 -0.53
N LEU A 67 27.57 8.46 0.06
CA LEU A 67 27.96 7.19 0.69
C LEU A 67 27.70 6.00 -0.23
N ASP A 68 27.21 6.24 -1.44
CA ASP A 68 27.00 5.22 -2.45
C ASP A 68 28.30 4.93 -3.18
N LEU A 69 28.64 3.64 -3.26
CA LEU A 69 29.73 3.14 -4.07
C LEU A 69 29.31 3.31 -5.54
N ASP A 70 29.44 4.52 -6.06
CA ASP A 70 29.56 4.69 -7.50
C ASP A 70 30.99 4.28 -7.87
N GLU A 71 31.09 3.14 -8.55
CA GLU A 71 32.32 2.67 -9.19
C GLU A 71 32.96 3.81 -10.00
N PRO A 72 34.30 4.04 -9.92
CA PRO A 72 34.91 5.09 -10.70
C PRO A 72 35.25 4.62 -12.13
N ASP A 73 34.86 5.50 -13.05
CA ASP A 73 35.41 5.81 -14.37
C ASP A 73 35.21 4.88 -15.60
N GLY A 74 34.71 5.52 -16.65
CA GLY A 74 34.88 5.12 -18.05
C GLY A 74 34.01 5.93 -19.00
N ALA A 75 34.49 7.11 -19.44
CA ALA A 75 33.84 7.93 -20.45
C ALA A 75 33.77 7.23 -21.84
N SER A 76 32.64 7.45 -22.54
CA SER A 76 32.46 7.47 -24.02
C SER A 76 32.84 6.23 -24.85
N ASP A 77 31.86 5.55 -25.47
CA ASP A 77 31.57 5.60 -26.92
C ASP A 77 30.55 4.51 -27.35
N VAL A 78 29.86 4.78 -28.45
CA VAL A 78 28.76 4.07 -29.12
C VAL A 78 29.20 2.73 -29.74
N GLY A 79 28.34 1.71 -29.70
CA GLY A 79 28.19 0.76 -30.81
C GLY A 79 28.23 -0.76 -30.54
N ASP A 80 27.10 -1.38 -30.89
CA ASP A 80 26.91 -2.75 -31.38
C ASP A 80 26.70 -3.92 -30.38
N PRO A 81 25.54 -4.61 -30.41
CA PRO A 81 25.24 -5.76 -29.57
C PRO A 81 25.46 -7.07 -30.34
N ARG A 82 26.43 -7.90 -29.96
CA ARG A 82 26.44 -9.30 -30.41
C ARG A 82 27.23 -10.26 -29.52
N ALA A 83 26.47 -11.29 -29.12
CA ALA A 83 26.86 -12.67 -28.89
C ALA A 83 27.59 -13.06 -27.59
N GLY A 84 26.98 -14.02 -26.88
CA GLY A 84 27.75 -15.18 -26.41
C GLY A 84 27.58 -15.63 -24.95
N ILE A 85 26.50 -16.34 -24.67
CA ILE A 85 26.45 -17.64 -23.96
C ILE A 85 27.28 -17.81 -22.65
N ALA A 86 26.53 -17.91 -21.54
CA ALA A 86 26.66 -18.79 -20.36
C ALA A 86 27.96 -18.84 -19.53
N ARG A 87 27.83 -18.52 -18.23
CA ARG A 87 27.95 -19.53 -17.15
C ARG A 87 27.34 -19.03 -15.83
N PRO A 88 26.80 -19.93 -14.99
CA PRO A 88 26.24 -19.60 -13.67
C PRO A 88 27.37 -19.50 -12.65
N LEU A 89 27.38 -18.44 -11.83
CA LEU A 89 28.19 -18.43 -10.62
C LEU A 89 27.32 -18.72 -9.40
N ASP A 90 27.72 -19.82 -8.80
CA ASP A 90 27.41 -20.36 -7.49
C ASP A 90 27.70 -19.38 -6.35
N ASP A 91 27.10 -19.72 -5.22
CA ASP A 91 27.59 -19.54 -3.86
C ASP A 91 27.68 -18.14 -3.22
N GLY A 92 26.89 -18.02 -2.16
CA GLY A 92 27.47 -17.65 -0.87
C GLY A 92 27.48 -16.18 -0.52
N ALA A 93 26.38 -15.46 -0.75
CA ALA A 93 26.19 -14.19 -0.04
C ALA A 93 26.08 -14.48 1.47
N PRO A 94 27.02 -14.01 2.32
CA PRO A 94 26.89 -14.18 3.75
C PRO A 94 25.66 -13.38 4.19
N LEU A 95 24.68 -14.09 4.79
CA LEU A 95 23.58 -13.49 5.52
C LEU A 95 24.18 -12.52 6.55
N LYS A 96 24.16 -11.23 6.24
CA LYS A 96 24.58 -10.18 7.17
C LYS A 96 23.80 -10.37 8.47
N PRO A 97 24.47 -10.39 9.64
CA PRO A 97 23.77 -10.51 10.91
C PRO A 97 22.80 -9.33 11.00
N GLN A 98 21.51 -9.64 11.14
CA GLN A 98 20.47 -8.64 11.31
C GLN A 98 20.77 -7.86 12.59
N ASN A 99 21.35 -6.67 12.42
CA ASN A 99 21.59 -5.78 13.54
C ASN A 99 20.23 -5.25 14.01
N VAL A 100 20.06 -5.05 15.30
CA VAL A 100 18.81 -4.54 15.90
C VAL A 100 18.35 -3.25 15.20
N ASP A 101 19.30 -2.43 14.73
CA ASP A 101 19.02 -1.22 13.95
C ASP A 101 18.36 -1.50 12.59
N ASP A 102 18.68 -2.61 11.92
CA ASP A 102 18.05 -2.99 10.66
C ASP A 102 16.62 -3.50 10.87
N GLN A 103 16.37 -4.17 12.00
CA GLN A 103 15.00 -4.56 12.39
C GLN A 103 14.16 -3.33 12.72
N ILE A 104 14.71 -2.35 13.46
CA ILE A 104 14.02 -1.08 13.74
C ILE A 104 13.73 -0.30 12.44
N LYS A 105 14.64 -0.33 11.46
CA LYS A 105 14.43 0.28 10.14
C LYS A 105 13.26 -0.39 9.38
N LEU A 106 13.19 -1.71 9.39
CA LEU A 106 12.11 -2.47 8.74
C LEU A 106 10.76 -2.22 9.43
N GLU A 107 10.71 -2.28 10.76
CA GLU A 107 9.48 -2.05 11.53
C GLU A 107 8.94 -0.63 11.38
N ARG A 108 9.81 0.39 11.32
CA ARG A 108 9.38 1.78 11.03
C ARG A 108 8.84 1.94 9.63
N LEU A 109 9.45 1.30 8.64
CA LEU A 109 8.97 1.32 7.26
C LEU A 109 7.60 0.62 7.13
N GLU A 110 7.38 -0.47 7.86
CA GLU A 110 6.07 -1.11 7.95
C GLU A 110 5.03 -0.25 8.68
N SER A 111 5.42 0.48 9.73
CA SER A 111 4.57 1.47 10.41
C SER A 111 4.12 2.57 9.44
N GLU A 112 5.05 3.19 8.72
CA GLU A 112 4.73 4.26 7.76
C GLU A 112 3.89 3.74 6.58
N ARG A 113 4.17 2.54 6.08
CA ARG A 113 3.32 1.90 5.04
C ARG A 113 1.90 1.63 5.54
N ARG A 114 1.73 1.24 6.81
CA ARG A 114 0.40 1.07 7.41
C ARG A 114 -0.32 2.41 7.51
N ARG A 115 0.36 3.47 7.96
CA ARG A 115 -0.21 4.83 8.02
C ARG A 115 -0.64 5.33 6.64
N ASN A 116 0.21 5.18 5.62
CA ASN A 116 -0.12 5.59 4.25
C ASN A 116 -1.34 4.83 3.71
N ARG A 117 -1.49 3.54 4.04
CA ARG A 117 -2.64 2.74 3.62
C ARG A 117 -3.94 3.21 4.28
N VAL A 118 -3.90 3.54 5.56
CA VAL A 118 -5.07 4.08 6.29
C VAL A 118 -5.44 5.45 5.75
N ALA A 119 -4.47 6.34 5.56
CA ALA A 119 -4.69 7.66 4.98
C ALA A 119 -5.31 7.57 3.57
N ALA A 120 -4.82 6.67 2.71
CA ALA A 120 -5.39 6.46 1.38
C ALA A 120 -6.85 5.93 1.42
N GLN A 121 -7.21 5.11 2.41
CA GLN A 121 -8.58 4.66 2.61
C GLN A 121 -9.50 5.79 3.09
N GLU A 122 -9.02 6.63 4.01
CA GLU A 122 -9.75 7.81 4.50
C GLU A 122 -9.98 8.85 3.39
N GLU A 123 -8.96 9.12 2.58
CA GLU A 123 -9.09 10.00 1.39
C GLU A 123 -10.11 9.42 0.39
N ALA A 124 -10.08 8.12 0.14
CA ALA A 124 -11.04 7.47 -0.76
C ALA A 124 -12.48 7.51 -0.20
N GLN A 125 -12.68 7.47 1.12
CA GLN A 125 -13.98 7.69 1.75
C GLN A 125 -14.46 9.14 1.60
N GLN A 126 -13.57 10.12 1.81
CA GLN A 126 -13.89 11.54 1.65
C GLN A 126 -14.26 11.90 0.21
N LEU A 127 -13.59 11.27 -0.77
CA LEU A 127 -13.91 11.39 -2.18
C LEU A 127 -15.17 10.61 -2.62
N GLY A 128 -15.86 9.94 -1.67
CA GLY A 128 -17.08 9.18 -1.94
C GLY A 128 -16.88 7.90 -2.74
N ARG A 129 -15.62 7.43 -2.87
CA ARG A 129 -15.30 6.19 -3.60
C ARG A 129 -15.48 4.94 -2.75
N LEU A 130 -15.38 5.08 -1.43
CA LEU A 130 -15.64 4.01 -0.47
C LEU A 130 -16.79 4.41 0.45
N VAL A 131 -17.74 3.49 0.63
CA VAL A 131 -18.89 3.66 1.53
C VAL A 131 -18.95 2.47 2.46
N ASP A 132 -19.35 2.70 3.70
CA ASP A 132 -19.56 1.60 4.65
C ASP A 132 -20.73 0.73 4.19
N ALA A 133 -20.45 -0.56 3.98
CA ALA A 133 -21.41 -1.54 3.53
C ALA A 133 -22.57 -1.71 4.54
N ALA A 134 -22.34 -1.54 5.85
CA ALA A 134 -23.43 -1.61 6.83
C ALA A 134 -24.41 -0.44 6.68
N THR A 135 -23.88 0.76 6.49
CA THR A 135 -24.67 1.96 6.19
C THR A 135 -25.47 1.79 4.88
N VAL A 136 -24.82 1.38 3.79
CA VAL A 136 -25.51 1.15 2.49
C VAL A 136 -26.62 0.11 2.61
N ARG A 137 -26.37 -1.02 3.29
CA ARG A 137 -27.40 -2.06 3.50
C ARG A 137 -28.62 -1.51 4.23
N THR A 138 -28.41 -0.64 5.22
CA THR A 138 -29.49 -0.04 6.01
C THR A 138 -30.32 0.92 5.15
N GLU A 139 -29.67 1.80 4.39
CA GLU A 139 -30.38 2.73 3.50
C GLU A 139 -31.15 2.00 2.39
N VAL A 140 -30.55 0.98 1.79
CA VAL A 140 -31.23 0.14 0.79
C VAL A 140 -32.44 -0.58 1.40
N ALA A 141 -32.30 -1.15 2.61
CA ALA A 141 -33.42 -1.79 3.29
C ALA A 141 -34.57 -0.80 3.56
N ARG A 142 -34.25 0.43 3.98
CA ARG A 142 -35.25 1.50 4.19
C ARG A 142 -35.96 1.87 2.88
N ALA A 143 -35.20 2.06 1.79
CA ALA A 143 -35.78 2.37 0.49
C ALA A 143 -36.69 1.24 -0.03
N VAL A 144 -36.28 -0.01 0.14
CA VAL A 144 -37.09 -1.19 -0.23
C VAL A 144 -38.37 -1.27 0.60
N GLN A 145 -38.31 -0.98 1.90
CA GLN A 145 -39.50 -0.97 2.75
C GLN A 145 -40.51 0.08 2.30
N MET A 146 -40.04 1.30 1.99
CA MET A 146 -40.91 2.37 1.48
C MET A 146 -41.64 1.97 0.19
N VAL A 147 -40.93 1.27 -0.71
CA VAL A 147 -41.53 0.74 -1.95
C VAL A 147 -42.55 -0.36 -1.65
N GLU A 148 -42.27 -1.27 -0.71
CA GLU A 148 -43.19 -2.34 -0.32
C GLU A 148 -44.49 -1.80 0.30
N ASP A 149 -44.39 -0.77 1.14
CA ASP A 149 -45.54 -0.13 1.79
C ASP A 149 -46.42 0.56 0.74
N PHE A 150 -45.80 1.26 -0.21
CA PHE A 150 -46.50 1.87 -1.34
C PHE A 150 -47.27 0.84 -2.16
N TYR A 151 -46.63 -0.27 -2.55
CA TYR A 151 -47.31 -1.33 -3.31
C TYR A 151 -48.42 -2.00 -2.50
N THR A 152 -48.25 -2.15 -1.19
CA THR A 152 -49.29 -2.71 -0.32
C THR A 152 -50.52 -1.79 -0.26
N GLY A 153 -50.32 -0.47 -0.21
CA GLY A 153 -51.39 0.52 -0.32
C GLY A 153 -52.10 0.45 -1.67
N MET A 154 -51.34 0.44 -2.77
CA MET A 154 -51.88 0.36 -4.13
C MET A 154 -52.76 -0.88 -4.34
N LEU A 155 -52.43 -2.02 -3.73
CA LEU A 155 -53.27 -3.22 -3.79
C LEU A 155 -54.64 -3.02 -3.13
N ALA A 156 -54.73 -2.25 -2.06
CA ALA A 156 -55.99 -1.91 -1.42
C ALA A 156 -56.85 -1.03 -2.34
N ASP A 157 -56.25 -0.03 -2.97
CA ASP A 157 -56.94 0.86 -3.93
C ASP A 157 -57.45 0.08 -5.16
N LEU A 158 -56.62 -0.82 -5.70
CA LEU A 158 -57.02 -1.71 -6.80
C LEU A 158 -58.18 -2.62 -6.40
N ALA A 159 -58.17 -3.16 -5.17
CA ALA A 159 -59.28 -3.98 -4.68
C ALA A 159 -60.57 -3.16 -4.55
N THR A 160 -60.49 -1.92 -4.07
CA THR A 160 -61.63 -0.99 -4.01
C THR A 160 -62.21 -0.73 -5.39
N ALA A 161 -61.35 -0.41 -6.37
CA ALA A 161 -61.76 -0.13 -7.74
C ALA A 161 -62.35 -1.38 -8.44
N ALA A 162 -61.80 -2.57 -8.17
CA ALA A 162 -62.31 -3.83 -8.70
C ALA A 162 -63.69 -4.17 -8.13
N ALA A 163 -63.90 -3.94 -6.83
CA ALA A 163 -65.17 -4.18 -6.14
C ALA A 163 -66.30 -3.23 -6.55
N ALA A 164 -65.98 -2.10 -7.19
CA ALA A 164 -66.98 -1.22 -7.79
C ALA A 164 -67.73 -1.89 -8.96
N LYS A 165 -67.20 -3.01 -9.49
CA LYS A 165 -67.90 -3.87 -10.45
C LYS A 165 -68.51 -5.07 -9.69
N PRO A 166 -69.77 -5.45 -9.95
CA PRO A 166 -70.59 -6.27 -9.04
C PRO A 166 -70.26 -7.78 -9.01
N ASN A 167 -69.00 -8.17 -9.21
CA ASN A 167 -68.64 -9.60 -9.33
C ASN A 167 -68.20 -10.24 -8.01
N LEU A 168 -67.45 -9.53 -7.15
CA LEU A 168 -67.00 -10.03 -5.84
C LEU A 168 -66.90 -8.92 -4.78
N PRO A 169 -66.95 -9.26 -3.48
CA PRO A 169 -66.58 -8.34 -2.41
C PRO A 169 -65.11 -7.88 -2.49
N GLN A 170 -64.85 -6.64 -2.07
CA GLN A 170 -63.49 -6.04 -2.01
C GLN A 170 -62.46 -6.91 -1.27
N ARG A 171 -62.88 -7.54 -0.16
CA ARG A 171 -62.00 -8.41 0.64
C ARG A 171 -61.41 -9.54 -0.20
N ASP A 172 -62.22 -10.13 -1.08
CA ASP A 172 -61.82 -11.30 -1.84
C ASP A 172 -60.88 -10.90 -2.99
N TYR A 173 -61.10 -9.72 -3.62
CA TYR A 173 -60.12 -9.12 -4.54
C TYR A 173 -58.78 -8.82 -3.86
N LEU A 174 -58.82 -8.22 -2.67
CA LEU A 174 -57.60 -7.90 -1.91
C LEU A 174 -56.82 -9.16 -1.52
N HIS A 175 -57.53 -10.21 -1.09
CA HIS A 175 -56.93 -11.50 -0.79
C HIS A 175 -56.25 -12.09 -2.03
N MET A 176 -56.94 -12.13 -3.16
CA MET A 176 -56.40 -12.65 -4.42
C MET A 176 -55.16 -11.87 -4.88
N PHE A 177 -55.19 -10.53 -4.83
CA PHE A 177 -54.03 -9.72 -5.19
C PHE A 177 -52.84 -9.92 -4.25
N ARG A 178 -53.08 -10.01 -2.94
CA ARG A 178 -52.01 -10.32 -1.97
C ARG A 178 -51.41 -11.70 -2.22
N GLN A 179 -52.25 -12.69 -2.53
CA GLN A 179 -51.79 -14.03 -2.87
C GLN A 179 -50.87 -14.01 -4.09
N ILE A 180 -51.33 -13.43 -5.21
CA ILE A 180 -50.53 -13.33 -6.44
C ILE A 180 -49.22 -12.59 -6.19
N ARG A 181 -49.26 -11.47 -5.46
CA ARG A 181 -48.05 -10.73 -5.10
C ARG A 181 -47.08 -11.59 -4.30
N ASN A 182 -47.56 -12.27 -3.26
CA ASN A 182 -46.72 -13.10 -2.39
C ASN A 182 -46.07 -14.25 -3.17
N GLU A 183 -46.82 -14.90 -4.07
CA GLU A 183 -46.30 -15.94 -4.97
C GLU A 183 -45.19 -15.39 -5.89
N LYS A 184 -45.43 -14.23 -6.53
CA LYS A 184 -44.43 -13.59 -7.40
C LYS A 184 -43.19 -13.13 -6.62
N LYS A 185 -43.39 -12.59 -5.42
CA LYS A 185 -42.30 -12.16 -4.52
C LYS A 185 -41.44 -13.35 -4.09
N ALA A 186 -42.06 -14.47 -3.72
CA ALA A 186 -41.34 -15.69 -3.37
C ALA A 186 -40.53 -16.24 -4.55
N ALA A 187 -41.11 -16.26 -5.76
CA ALA A 187 -40.42 -16.70 -6.96
C ALA A 187 -39.20 -15.80 -7.29
N LEU A 188 -39.35 -14.48 -7.17
CA LEU A 188 -38.25 -13.53 -7.37
C LEU A 188 -37.17 -13.70 -6.29
N ALA A 189 -37.56 -13.82 -5.02
CA ALA A 189 -36.62 -14.03 -3.91
C ALA A 189 -35.78 -15.30 -4.11
N ALA A 190 -36.41 -16.41 -4.51
CA ALA A 190 -35.70 -17.65 -4.80
C ALA A 190 -34.71 -17.50 -5.98
N ARG A 191 -35.07 -16.75 -7.03
CA ARG A 191 -34.18 -16.45 -8.16
C ARG A 191 -32.98 -15.60 -7.72
N GLU A 192 -33.23 -14.56 -6.94
CA GLU A 192 -32.18 -13.66 -6.46
C GLU A 192 -31.25 -14.32 -5.43
N GLN A 193 -31.78 -15.17 -4.55
CA GLN A 193 -30.93 -15.97 -3.64
C GLN A 193 -29.96 -16.88 -4.40
N ARG A 194 -30.42 -17.52 -5.49
CA ARG A 194 -29.54 -18.33 -6.34
C ARG A 194 -28.46 -17.49 -7.01
N ARG A 195 -28.80 -16.27 -7.46
CA ARG A 195 -27.83 -15.32 -8.03
C ARG A 195 -26.82 -14.86 -7.00
N ALA A 196 -27.27 -14.52 -5.79
CA ALA A 196 -26.42 -14.09 -4.69
C ALA A 196 -25.44 -15.20 -4.26
N ALA A 197 -25.90 -16.45 -4.19
CA ALA A 197 -25.03 -17.60 -3.88
C ALA A 197 -23.96 -17.87 -4.95
N ALA A 198 -24.15 -17.39 -6.18
CA ALA A 198 -23.19 -17.53 -7.27
C ALA A 198 -22.17 -16.38 -7.37
N LEU A 199 -22.35 -15.31 -6.59
CA LEU A 199 -21.45 -14.16 -6.57
C LEU A 199 -20.31 -14.38 -5.55
N PRO A 200 -19.06 -14.00 -5.88
CA PRO A 200 -17.95 -14.07 -4.93
C PRO A 200 -18.17 -13.10 -3.76
N GLU A 201 -17.78 -13.51 -2.55
CA GLU A 201 -17.98 -12.74 -1.31
C GLU A 201 -17.20 -11.42 -1.31
N ARG A 202 -16.05 -11.37 -1.99
CA ARG A 202 -15.21 -10.17 -2.14
C ARG A 202 -14.70 -10.06 -3.57
N VAL A 203 -14.65 -8.83 -4.07
CA VAL A 203 -14.01 -8.48 -5.34
C VAL A 203 -12.93 -7.47 -5.01
N ASP A 204 -11.68 -7.81 -5.29
CA ASP A 204 -10.56 -6.89 -5.12
C ASP A 204 -10.59 -5.85 -6.25
N VAL A 205 -10.75 -4.58 -5.89
CA VAL A 205 -10.75 -3.46 -6.83
C VAL A 205 -9.48 -2.65 -6.62
N ILE A 206 -8.62 -2.61 -7.65
CA ILE A 206 -7.44 -1.75 -7.69
C ILE A 206 -7.92 -0.33 -8.02
N ILE A 207 -7.84 0.58 -7.05
CA ILE A 207 -8.16 2.00 -7.27
C ILE A 207 -6.87 2.68 -7.75
N GLU A 208 -6.69 2.80 -9.05
CA GLU A 208 -5.62 3.64 -9.61
C GLU A 208 -5.96 5.11 -9.34
N GLY A 209 -5.18 5.73 -8.45
CA GLY A 209 -5.27 7.16 -8.17
C GLY A 209 -4.79 7.95 -9.38
N ASN A 210 -5.72 8.35 -10.26
CA ASN A 210 -5.41 9.33 -11.29
C ASN A 210 -5.22 10.69 -10.61
N ALA A 211 -3.96 11.04 -10.33
CA ALA A 211 -3.57 12.37 -9.89
C ALA A 211 -3.64 13.31 -11.10
N ALA A 212 -4.63 14.19 -11.11
CA ALA A 212 -4.74 15.33 -12.01
C ALA A 212 -4.66 16.62 -11.19
#